data_AF-G8LV92-F1
#
_entry.id   AF-G8LV92-F1
#
_cell.length_a   1.000
_cell.length_b   1.000
_cell.length_c   1.000
_cell.angle_alpha   90.00
_cell.angle_beta   90.00
_cell.angle_gamma   90.00
#
_symmetry.space_group_name_H-M   'P 1'
#
loop_
_entity.id
_entity.type
_entity.pdbx_description
1 polymer ?
#
loop_
_entity_poly.entity_id
_entity_poly.type
_entity_poly.pdbx_seq_one_letter_code
_entity_poly.pdbx_strand_id
1 'polypeptide(L)'
;MKRRYFIILCLLFLCMCFLSSCTNDDNLPEMTYDSPDSGGFMTLGGEKYFWIGPVPNNIERDKKVAKVKTDNNLPNSYVYTIKGYNEKDFLIVEERTIGLALDIYCHEKVTSIPWEFLDGNVMVSEDEYIEFNGKKYYYFSKTPADFFPEKEISQIKKDGKAIQVYKIANFPESEWLAIKDDSFYKEGYLLYWIRGTSLPREFAEIWRVYGR
;
A
#
# COMPACT_ATOMS: atom_id res chain seq x y z
N MET A 1 -6.10 42.69 -43.16
CA MET A 1 -5.69 41.30 -42.86
C MET A 1 -4.57 41.19 -41.82
N LYS A 2 -3.43 41.90 -41.95
CA LYS A 2 -2.26 41.76 -41.04
C LYS A 2 -2.51 41.97 -39.53
N ARG A 3 -3.39 42.88 -39.13
CA ARG A 3 -3.72 43.15 -37.69
C ARG A 3 -4.47 42.01 -37.00
N ARG A 4 -5.31 41.25 -37.71
CA ARG A 4 -6.09 40.14 -37.12
C ARG A 4 -5.20 38.94 -36.79
N TYR A 5 -4.24 38.62 -37.65
CA TYR A 5 -3.28 37.54 -37.41
C TYR A 5 -2.32 37.85 -36.23
N PHE A 6 -1.95 39.11 -36.05
CA PHE A 6 -1.11 39.54 -34.91
C PHE A 6 -1.81 39.32 -33.57
N ILE A 7 -3.11 39.65 -33.47
CA ILE A 7 -3.91 39.44 -32.24
C ILE A 7 -4.03 37.94 -31.92
N ILE A 8 -4.28 37.11 -32.94
CA ILE A 8 -4.36 35.64 -32.77
C ILE A 8 -3.01 35.08 -32.27
N LEU A 9 -1.89 35.55 -32.82
CA LEU A 9 -0.54 35.15 -32.39
C LEU A 9 -0.26 35.53 -30.93
N CYS A 10 -0.63 36.75 -30.51
CA CYS A 10 -0.49 37.17 -29.11
C CYS A 10 -1.35 36.33 -28.16
N LEU A 11 -2.59 36.00 -28.55
CA LEU A 11 -3.47 35.14 -27.75
C LEU A 11 -2.92 33.70 -27.63
N LEU A 12 -2.40 33.14 -28.72
CA LEU A 12 -1.75 31.82 -28.70
C LEU A 12 -0.49 31.83 -27.83
N PHE A 13 0.32 32.89 -27.89
CA PHE A 13 1.50 33.03 -27.05
C PHE A 13 1.13 33.16 -25.56
N LEU A 14 0.12 33.97 -25.24
CA LEU A 14 -0.44 34.06 -23.89
C LEU A 14 -0.97 32.71 -23.39
N CYS A 15 -1.74 31.99 -24.20
CA CYS A 15 -2.19 30.64 -23.88
C CYS A 15 -1.02 29.68 -23.65
N MET A 16 0.04 29.73 -24.47
CA MET A 16 1.23 28.91 -24.26
C MET A 16 1.96 29.29 -22.96
N CYS A 17 2.13 30.58 -22.66
CA CYS A 17 2.73 31.02 -21.41
C CYS A 17 1.93 30.57 -20.18
N PHE A 18 0.59 30.63 -20.23
CA PHE A 18 -0.27 30.11 -19.17
C PHE A 18 -0.18 28.58 -19.05
N LEU A 19 -0.14 27.85 -20.16
CA LEU A 19 0.03 26.39 -20.15
C LEU A 19 1.39 25.98 -19.58
N SER A 20 2.47 26.70 -19.92
CA SER A 20 3.81 26.48 -19.36
C SER A 20 3.90 26.82 -17.87
N SER A 21 3.17 27.84 -17.42
CA SER A 21 3.04 28.19 -16.00
C SER A 21 2.26 27.16 -15.18
N CYS A 22 1.34 26.42 -15.80
CA CYS A 22 0.61 25.34 -15.13
C CYS A 22 1.46 24.07 -14.95
N THR A 23 2.53 23.90 -15.73
CA THR A 23 3.46 22.77 -15.65
C THR A 23 4.72 23.06 -14.83
N ASN A 24 4.72 24.13 -14.03
CA ASN A 24 5.89 24.57 -13.28
C ASN A 24 6.12 23.68 -12.04
N ASP A 25 6.57 22.46 -12.28
CA ASP A 25 7.01 21.49 -11.26
C ASP A 25 8.20 22.04 -10.44
N ASP A 26 8.79 23.17 -10.83
CA ASP A 26 9.91 23.85 -10.16
C ASP A 26 9.65 24.31 -8.73
N ASN A 27 8.38 24.52 -8.34
CA ASN A 27 8.01 24.89 -6.98
C ASN A 27 7.62 23.71 -6.09
N LEU A 28 7.70 22.47 -6.59
CA LEU A 28 7.39 21.31 -5.77
C LEU A 28 8.47 21.11 -4.69
N PRO A 29 8.08 20.80 -3.45
CA PRO A 29 9.04 20.44 -2.42
C PRO A 29 9.82 19.18 -2.82
N GLU A 30 10.99 19.01 -2.21
CA GLU A 30 11.79 17.79 -2.36
C GLU A 30 11.45 16.79 -1.25
N MET A 31 11.45 15.51 -1.60
CA MET A 31 11.44 14.39 -0.67
C MET A 31 12.77 13.65 -0.75
N THR A 32 13.20 13.12 0.40
CA THR A 32 14.47 12.39 0.55
C THR A 32 14.22 11.03 1.20
N TYR A 33 14.96 10.01 0.76
CA TYR A 33 15.02 8.74 1.47
C TYR A 33 15.86 8.88 2.74
N ASP A 34 15.44 8.22 3.82
CA ASP A 34 16.17 8.27 5.09
C ASP A 34 17.48 7.44 5.05
N SER A 35 17.60 6.54 4.07
CA SER A 35 18.80 5.74 3.78
C SER A 35 18.91 5.46 2.28
N PRO A 36 20.07 5.73 1.64
CA PRO A 36 20.24 5.57 0.20
C PRO A 36 20.12 4.10 -0.26
N ASP A 37 20.43 3.15 0.63
CA ASP A 37 20.40 1.71 0.33
C ASP A 37 19.10 1.02 0.75
N SER A 38 18.18 1.74 1.38
CA SER A 38 16.90 1.18 1.80
C SER A 38 15.78 2.19 1.63
N GLY A 39 15.10 2.10 0.48
CA GLY A 39 13.78 2.72 0.22
C GLY A 39 12.68 2.19 1.14
N GLY A 40 12.98 1.86 2.40
CA GLY A 40 12.02 1.48 3.42
C GLY A 40 11.36 2.69 4.08
N PHE A 41 12.02 3.85 4.06
CA PHE A 41 11.53 5.08 4.69
C PHE A 41 11.87 6.31 3.86
N MET A 42 10.97 7.28 3.85
CA MET A 42 11.18 8.59 3.26
C MET A 42 10.65 9.69 4.19
N THR A 43 11.24 10.88 4.06
CA THR A 43 10.78 12.08 4.74
C THR A 43 10.29 13.11 3.72
N LEU A 44 9.09 13.66 3.93
CA LEU A 44 8.50 14.73 3.13
C LEU A 44 7.91 15.80 4.05
N GLY A 45 8.41 17.03 3.95
CA GLY A 45 7.92 18.15 4.77
C GLY A 45 8.11 17.95 6.28
N GLY A 46 9.10 17.14 6.69
CA GLY A 46 9.36 16.79 8.09
C GLY A 46 8.51 15.64 8.63
N GLU A 47 7.59 15.09 7.84
CA GLU A 47 6.79 13.93 8.19
C GLU A 47 7.40 12.65 7.61
N LYS A 48 7.33 11.56 8.37
CA LYS A 48 7.89 10.26 7.99
C LYS A 48 6.86 9.35 7.36
N TYR A 49 7.30 8.70 6.29
CA TYR A 49 6.54 7.71 5.58
C TYR A 49 7.35 6.43 5.43
N PHE A 50 6.67 5.29 5.48
CA PHE A 50 7.27 3.97 5.33
C PHE A 50 6.72 3.25 4.10
N TRP A 51 7.58 2.47 3.45
CA TRP A 51 7.22 1.70 2.27
C TRP A 51 6.30 0.53 2.64
N ILE A 52 5.19 0.38 1.90
CA ILE A 52 4.25 -0.73 2.06
C ILE A 52 4.49 -1.81 1.00
N GLY A 53 4.78 -1.41 -0.24
CA GLY A 53 4.86 -2.34 -1.36
C GLY A 53 4.82 -1.63 -2.71
N PRO A 54 4.98 -2.39 -3.81
CA PRO A 54 4.77 -1.85 -5.14
C PRO A 54 3.29 -1.48 -5.35
N VAL A 55 3.04 -0.49 -6.22
CA VAL A 55 1.70 -0.01 -6.54
C VAL A 55 0.90 -1.09 -7.28
N PRO A 56 -0.25 -1.54 -6.75
CA PRO A 56 -1.15 -2.46 -7.46
C PRO A 56 -1.83 -1.81 -8.66
N ASN A 57 -2.20 -2.62 -9.67
CA ASN A 57 -2.69 -2.15 -10.97
C ASN A 57 -3.98 -1.30 -10.92
N ASN A 58 -4.78 -1.43 -9.86
CA ASN A 58 -6.05 -0.72 -9.66
C ASN A 58 -5.89 0.64 -8.96
N ILE A 59 -4.68 0.99 -8.52
CA ILE A 59 -4.43 2.23 -7.78
C ILE A 59 -4.05 3.36 -8.74
N GLU A 60 -4.84 4.43 -8.73
CA GLU A 60 -4.65 5.60 -9.59
C GLU A 60 -3.91 6.73 -8.87
N ARG A 61 -2.90 7.29 -9.54
CA ARG A 61 -2.25 8.56 -9.15
C ARG A 61 -3.22 9.73 -9.37
N ASP A 62 -3.21 10.69 -8.46
CA ASP A 62 -4.03 11.90 -8.55
C ASP A 62 -3.20 13.14 -8.92
N LYS A 63 -2.52 13.77 -7.97
CA LYS A 63 -1.70 14.98 -8.20
C LYS A 63 -0.24 14.78 -7.81
N LYS A 64 0.68 15.42 -8.53
CA LYS A 64 2.08 15.57 -8.11
C LYS A 64 2.15 16.46 -6.88
N VAL A 65 2.95 16.06 -5.89
CA VAL A 65 3.11 16.81 -4.64
C VAL A 65 4.57 17.04 -4.24
N ALA A 66 5.52 16.27 -4.76
CA ALA A 66 6.93 16.49 -4.51
C ALA A 66 7.81 15.95 -5.64
N LYS A 67 9.05 16.44 -5.70
CA LYS A 67 10.15 15.84 -6.48
C LYS A 67 10.92 14.86 -5.60
N VAL A 68 11.32 13.72 -6.16
CA VAL A 68 12.21 12.76 -5.50
C VAL A 68 13.64 13.19 -5.74
N LYS A 69 14.41 13.42 -4.68
CA LYS A 69 15.83 13.69 -4.80
C LYS A 69 16.58 12.37 -5.02
N THR A 70 17.18 12.20 -6.19
CA THR A 70 18.02 11.02 -6.51
C THR A 70 19.48 11.45 -6.71
N ASP A 71 20.42 10.59 -6.29
CA ASP A 71 21.85 10.93 -6.29
C ASP A 71 22.50 10.93 -7.69
N ASN A 72 21.77 10.54 -8.74
CA ASN A 72 22.35 10.14 -10.03
C ASN A 72 21.87 10.90 -11.28
N ASN A 73 21.33 12.12 -11.17
CA ASN A 73 20.76 12.87 -12.32
C ASN A 73 19.76 12.04 -13.16
N LEU A 74 19.15 11.02 -12.54
CA LEU A 74 18.13 10.18 -13.17
C LEU A 74 16.87 11.02 -13.39
N PRO A 75 16.09 10.75 -14.45
CA PRO A 75 15.00 11.61 -14.89
C PRO A 75 13.99 11.90 -13.77
N ASN A 76 13.42 13.11 -13.80
CA ASN A 76 12.53 13.65 -12.78
C ASN A 76 11.55 12.60 -12.21
N SER A 77 11.88 12.12 -11.02
CA SER A 77 11.03 11.26 -10.21
C SER A 77 10.14 12.13 -9.32
N TYR A 78 8.91 11.68 -9.10
CA TYR A 78 7.89 12.47 -8.41
C TYR A 78 7.15 11.64 -7.38
N VAL A 79 6.62 12.35 -6.39
CA VAL A 79 5.67 11.83 -5.42
C VAL A 79 4.28 12.29 -5.81
N TYR A 80 3.30 11.38 -5.73
CA TYR A 80 1.91 11.62 -6.09
C TYR A 80 0.98 11.27 -4.93
N THR A 81 -0.14 11.98 -4.82
CA THR A 81 -1.26 11.50 -4.02
C THR A 81 -1.99 10.35 -4.72
N ILE A 82 -2.74 9.58 -3.94
CA ILE A 82 -3.60 8.50 -4.43
C ILE A 82 -5.04 9.00 -4.51
N LYS A 83 -5.70 8.77 -5.65
CA LYS A 83 -7.10 9.17 -5.85
C LYS A 83 -8.01 8.49 -4.83
N GLY A 84 -8.87 9.26 -4.18
CA GLY A 84 -9.80 8.75 -3.16
C GLY A 84 -9.20 8.63 -1.74
N TYR A 85 -7.92 8.96 -1.57
CA TYR A 85 -7.23 8.93 -0.28
C TYR A 85 -6.81 10.31 0.18
N ASN A 86 -6.63 10.45 1.50
CA ASN A 86 -6.08 11.66 2.09
C ASN A 86 -4.63 11.83 1.63
N GLU A 87 -4.30 13.04 1.18
CA GLU A 87 -2.97 13.41 0.67
C GLU A 87 -1.83 13.20 1.66
N LYS A 88 -2.13 13.15 2.96
CA LYS A 88 -1.14 12.92 4.01
C LYS A 88 -1.02 11.48 4.43
N ASP A 89 -1.98 10.62 4.10
CA ASP A 89 -1.99 9.26 4.63
C ASP A 89 -1.18 8.33 3.74
N PHE A 90 -1.34 8.45 2.42
CA PHE A 90 -0.71 7.56 1.44
C PHE A 90 -0.19 8.31 0.22
N LEU A 91 0.99 7.90 -0.25
CA LEU A 91 1.69 8.51 -1.37
C LEU A 91 2.22 7.44 -2.32
N ILE A 92 2.25 7.75 -3.61
CA ILE A 92 2.93 6.95 -4.63
C ILE A 92 4.24 7.64 -4.98
N VAL A 93 5.33 6.87 -4.95
CA VAL A 93 6.65 7.32 -5.36
C VAL A 93 6.99 6.70 -6.71
N GLU A 94 7.23 7.55 -7.70
CA GLU A 94 7.71 7.15 -9.03
C GLU A 94 9.22 7.25 -9.08
N GLU A 95 9.92 6.11 -9.10
CA GLU A 95 11.36 6.05 -9.31
C GLU A 95 11.68 5.57 -10.73
N ARG A 96 12.38 6.39 -11.50
CA ARG A 96 12.81 6.04 -12.85
C ARG A 96 14.24 5.51 -12.80
N THR A 97 14.39 4.19 -12.64
CA THR A 97 15.65 3.47 -12.80
C THR A 97 15.69 2.74 -14.16
N ILE A 98 16.50 1.67 -14.33
CA ILE A 98 16.50 0.80 -15.53
C ILE A 98 15.12 0.12 -15.74
N GLY A 99 14.17 0.31 -14.81
CA GLY A 99 12.73 0.16 -14.99
C GLY A 99 11.96 1.27 -14.28
N LEU A 100 10.66 1.41 -14.60
CA LEU A 100 9.75 2.27 -13.83
C LEU A 100 9.32 1.52 -12.56
N ALA A 101 9.77 1.97 -11.40
CA ALA A 101 9.26 1.49 -10.12
C ALA A 101 8.20 2.46 -9.59
N LEU A 102 7.06 1.92 -9.18
CA LEU A 102 5.98 2.66 -8.52
C LEU A 102 5.74 2.00 -7.18
N ASP A 103 5.96 2.75 -6.10
CA ASP A 103 5.86 2.23 -4.73
C ASP A 103 4.85 3.04 -3.90
N ILE A 104 4.12 2.36 -3.02
CA ILE A 104 3.22 2.99 -2.05
C ILE A 104 3.95 3.20 -0.73
N TYR A 105 3.83 4.41 -0.22
CA TYR A 105 4.29 4.82 1.10
C TYR A 105 3.13 5.29 1.96
N CYS A 106 3.23 5.07 3.25
CA CYS A 106 2.22 5.43 4.23
C CYS A 106 2.81 6.23 5.38
N HIS A 107 2.07 7.23 5.85
CA HIS A 107 2.51 8.09 6.93
C HIS A 107 2.53 7.33 8.26
N GLU A 108 3.56 7.57 9.08
CA GLU A 108 3.72 6.91 10.39
C GLU A 108 2.49 6.97 11.34
N LYS A 109 1.60 7.96 11.17
CA LYS A 109 0.41 8.16 12.00
C LYS A 109 -0.77 7.29 11.59
N VAL A 110 -0.74 6.71 10.38
CA VAL A 110 -1.80 5.83 9.89
C VAL A 110 -1.81 4.54 10.70
N THR A 111 -2.94 4.19 11.28
CA THR A 111 -3.06 2.98 12.11
C THR A 111 -3.55 1.77 11.32
N SER A 112 -4.03 1.96 10.09
CA SER A 112 -4.57 0.88 9.25
C SER A 112 -4.37 1.14 7.75
N ILE A 113 -3.97 0.12 7.00
CA ILE A 113 -3.65 0.17 5.58
C ILE A 113 -4.76 -0.54 4.78
N PRO A 114 -5.35 0.11 3.76
CA PRO A 114 -6.31 -0.52 2.85
C PRO A 114 -5.75 -1.76 2.17
N TRP A 115 -6.56 -2.81 2.00
CA TRP A 115 -6.06 -4.05 1.38
C TRP A 115 -5.63 -3.89 -0.06
N GLU A 116 -6.26 -2.95 -0.77
CA GLU A 116 -5.93 -2.66 -2.15
C GLU A 116 -4.51 -2.07 -2.34
N PHE A 117 -3.81 -1.74 -1.24
CA PHE A 117 -2.41 -1.34 -1.27
C PHE A 117 -1.43 -2.48 -0.95
N LEU A 118 -1.94 -3.67 -0.60
CA LEU A 118 -1.11 -4.81 -0.21
C LEU A 118 -0.85 -5.68 -1.44
N ASP A 119 0.42 -5.79 -1.83
CA ASP A 119 0.81 -6.59 -2.99
C ASP A 119 0.67 -8.12 -2.74
N GLY A 120 0.20 -8.81 -3.77
CA GLY A 120 0.49 -10.21 -4.06
C GLY A 120 -0.17 -11.32 -3.25
N ASN A 121 -0.56 -11.17 -1.97
CA ASN A 121 -1.01 -12.35 -1.19
C ASN A 121 -2.09 -12.12 -0.12
N VAL A 122 -2.97 -11.13 -0.30
CA VAL A 122 -4.23 -11.07 0.48
C VAL A 122 -5.38 -11.47 -0.45
N MET A 123 -5.67 -12.77 -0.54
CA MET A 123 -6.94 -13.21 -1.13
C MET A 123 -8.06 -13.02 -0.11
N VAL A 124 -8.59 -11.81 0.00
CA VAL A 124 -9.90 -11.62 0.64
C VAL A 124 -10.95 -12.01 -0.39
N SER A 125 -11.33 -13.28 -0.43
CA SER A 125 -12.65 -13.61 -0.96
C SER A 125 -13.65 -13.29 0.14
N GLU A 126 -14.58 -12.36 -0.11
CA GLU A 126 -15.65 -12.03 0.84
C GLU A 126 -16.48 -13.26 1.23
N ASP A 127 -16.51 -14.26 0.34
CA ASP A 127 -17.16 -15.56 0.53
C ASP A 127 -16.28 -16.56 1.29
N GLU A 128 -14.96 -16.35 1.37
CA GLU A 128 -14.03 -17.19 2.11
C GLU A 128 -13.75 -16.61 3.50
N TYR A 129 -14.66 -16.92 4.42
CA TYR A 129 -14.48 -16.66 5.85
C TYR A 129 -14.80 -17.91 6.67
N ILE A 130 -14.42 -17.87 7.94
CA ILE A 130 -14.92 -18.75 8.99
C ILE A 130 -15.58 -17.91 10.08
N GLU A 131 -16.59 -18.46 10.74
CA GLU A 131 -17.14 -17.87 11.96
C GLU A 131 -16.58 -18.57 13.19
N PHE A 132 -15.99 -17.78 14.09
CA PHE A 132 -15.45 -18.27 15.35
C PHE A 132 -15.74 -17.25 16.46
N ASN A 133 -16.29 -17.71 17.59
CA ASN A 133 -16.68 -16.85 18.72
C ASN A 133 -17.53 -15.62 18.33
N GLY A 134 -18.46 -15.79 17.37
CA GLY A 134 -19.36 -14.72 16.90
C GLY A 134 -18.68 -13.68 16.00
N LYS A 135 -17.48 -13.95 15.48
CA LYS A 135 -16.74 -13.08 14.56
C LYS A 135 -16.40 -13.79 13.26
N LYS A 136 -16.33 -13.02 12.17
CA LYS A 136 -15.84 -13.47 10.87
C LYS A 136 -14.32 -13.29 10.78
N TYR A 137 -13.63 -14.33 10.36
CA TYR A 137 -12.20 -14.34 10.07
C TYR A 137 -11.99 -14.73 8.60
N TYR A 138 -11.06 -14.07 7.91
CA TYR A 138 -10.83 -14.27 6.47
C TYR A 138 -9.46 -14.90 6.19
N TYR A 139 -9.38 -15.64 5.08
CA TYR A 139 -8.20 -16.40 4.67
C TYR A 139 -7.07 -15.49 4.15
N PHE A 140 -5.84 -15.81 4.56
CA PHE A 140 -4.61 -15.25 4.00
C PHE A 140 -3.88 -16.36 3.25
N SER A 141 -3.35 -16.06 2.07
CA SER A 141 -2.68 -17.06 1.24
C SER A 141 -1.23 -17.33 1.63
N LYS A 142 -0.65 -16.52 2.55
CA LYS A 142 0.69 -16.70 3.12
C LYS A 142 0.75 -16.36 4.60
N THR A 143 1.61 -17.08 5.30
CA THR A 143 1.92 -16.92 6.73
C THR A 143 3.22 -16.15 6.92
N PRO A 144 3.29 -15.13 7.80
CA PRO A 144 4.57 -14.53 8.16
C PRO A 144 5.46 -15.54 8.91
N ALA A 145 6.77 -15.52 8.68
CA ALA A 145 7.70 -16.54 9.17
C ALA A 145 7.70 -16.74 10.71
N ASP A 146 7.31 -15.73 11.48
CA ASP A 146 7.34 -15.75 12.95
C ASP A 146 6.00 -16.19 13.59
N PHE A 147 5.05 -16.68 12.77
CA PHE A 147 3.75 -17.13 13.23
C PHE A 147 3.76 -18.62 13.58
N PHE A 148 3.89 -18.91 14.87
CA PHE A 148 3.93 -20.27 15.39
C PHE A 148 2.60 -20.65 16.05
N PRO A 149 1.91 -21.72 15.59
CA PRO A 149 0.77 -22.27 16.31
C PRO A 149 1.23 -22.76 17.68
N GLU A 150 0.58 -22.27 18.74
CA GLU A 150 0.90 -22.66 20.12
C GLU A 150 0.09 -23.88 20.54
N LYS A 151 -1.23 -23.83 20.34
CA LYS A 151 -2.16 -24.84 20.85
C LYS A 151 -3.47 -24.83 20.06
N GLU A 152 -4.04 -26.01 19.82
CA GLU A 152 -5.41 -26.15 19.33
C GLU A 152 -6.40 -25.67 20.39
N ILE A 153 -7.30 -24.76 20.00
CA ILE A 153 -8.30 -24.16 20.89
C ILE A 153 -9.72 -24.57 20.53
N SER A 154 -9.97 -24.98 19.28
CA SER A 154 -11.30 -25.43 18.85
C SER A 154 -11.24 -26.18 17.52
N GLN A 155 -12.36 -26.79 17.16
CA GLN A 155 -12.64 -27.28 15.82
C GLN A 155 -13.98 -26.70 15.34
N ILE A 156 -14.03 -26.22 14.12
CA ILE A 156 -15.27 -25.76 13.47
C ILE A 156 -15.62 -26.63 12.26
N LYS A 157 -16.86 -26.54 11.79
CA LYS A 157 -17.29 -27.18 10.54
C LYS A 157 -17.62 -26.11 9.50
N LYS A 158 -16.98 -26.19 8.34
CA LYS A 158 -17.28 -25.36 7.17
C LYS A 158 -17.37 -26.28 5.95
N ASP A 159 -18.42 -26.17 5.16
CA ASP A 159 -18.64 -26.96 3.93
C ASP A 159 -18.47 -28.47 4.11
N GLY A 160 -18.91 -28.98 5.27
CA GLY A 160 -18.80 -30.40 5.63
C GLY A 160 -17.40 -30.87 6.06
N LYS A 161 -16.40 -29.99 6.04
CA LYS A 161 -15.03 -30.26 6.51
C LYS A 161 -14.81 -29.76 7.93
N ALA A 162 -14.02 -30.52 8.67
CA ALA A 162 -13.52 -30.12 9.98
C ALA A 162 -12.31 -29.22 9.80
N ILE A 163 -12.34 -28.03 10.39
CA ILE A 163 -11.22 -27.09 10.39
C ILE A 163 -10.74 -26.97 11.84
N GLN A 164 -9.49 -27.31 12.08
CA GLN A 164 -8.85 -27.14 13.39
C GLN A 164 -8.43 -25.69 13.54
N VAL A 165 -8.67 -25.12 14.72
CA VAL A 165 -8.36 -23.72 15.06
C VAL A 165 -7.33 -23.71 16.18
N TYR A 166 -6.24 -22.97 15.95
CA TYR A 166 -5.10 -22.86 16.85
C TYR A 166 -4.90 -21.42 17.30
N LYS A 167 -4.47 -21.25 18.54
CA LYS A 167 -3.93 -19.99 19.05
C LYS A 167 -2.53 -19.77 18.52
N ILE A 168 -2.18 -18.52 18.23
CA ILE A 168 -0.83 -18.11 17.84
C ILE A 168 -0.09 -17.58 19.06
N ALA A 169 1.17 -17.98 19.25
CA ALA A 169 1.98 -17.54 20.38
C ALA A 169 2.10 -16.00 20.43
N ASN A 170 1.91 -15.40 21.62
CA ASN A 170 1.99 -13.96 21.87
C ASN A 170 0.95 -13.07 21.17
N PHE A 171 -0.06 -13.64 20.51
CA PHE A 171 -1.13 -12.90 19.87
C PHE A 171 -2.52 -13.21 20.48
N PRO A 172 -3.41 -12.21 20.59
CA PRO A 172 -4.74 -12.44 21.16
C PRO A 172 -5.68 -13.15 20.18
N GLU A 173 -6.46 -14.12 20.67
CA GLU A 173 -7.43 -14.92 19.88
C GLU A 173 -8.54 -14.07 19.24
N SER A 174 -8.84 -12.91 19.84
CA SER A 174 -9.78 -11.93 19.30
C SER A 174 -9.35 -11.33 17.97
N GLU A 175 -8.09 -11.57 17.59
CA GLU A 175 -7.38 -10.97 16.48
C GLU A 175 -6.69 -12.04 15.62
N TRP A 176 -6.15 -13.10 16.21
CA TRP A 176 -5.28 -14.03 15.51
C TRP A 176 -5.66 -15.48 15.77
N LEU A 177 -5.75 -16.25 14.69
CA LEU A 177 -5.92 -17.70 14.74
C LEU A 177 -4.98 -18.32 13.68
N ALA A 178 -4.58 -19.57 13.88
CA ALA A 178 -4.11 -20.39 12.79
C ALA A 178 -5.16 -21.45 12.53
N ILE A 179 -5.36 -21.83 11.28
CA ILE A 179 -6.25 -22.95 10.98
C ILE A 179 -5.49 -24.04 10.26
N LYS A 180 -6.00 -25.26 10.36
CA LYS A 180 -5.60 -26.33 9.47
C LYS A 180 -6.81 -26.79 8.70
N ASP A 181 -6.79 -26.54 7.40
CA ASP A 181 -7.82 -26.93 6.45
C ASP A 181 -7.17 -27.78 5.36
N ASP A 182 -7.46 -29.08 5.37
CA ASP A 182 -6.92 -30.06 4.42
C ASP A 182 -7.37 -29.80 2.96
N SER A 183 -8.28 -28.85 2.74
CA SER A 183 -8.67 -28.39 1.40
C SER A 183 -7.68 -27.43 0.76
N PHE A 184 -6.83 -26.79 1.56
CA PHE A 184 -5.77 -25.90 1.08
C PHE A 184 -4.44 -26.65 1.01
N TYR A 185 -3.75 -26.56 -0.14
CA TYR A 185 -2.55 -27.35 -0.45
C TYR A 185 -1.29 -27.01 0.39
N LYS A 186 -1.40 -26.15 1.41
CA LYS A 186 -0.35 -25.78 2.37
C LYS A 186 -1.03 -25.39 3.69
N GLU A 187 -0.40 -25.72 4.83
CA GLU A 187 -0.84 -25.24 6.16
C GLU A 187 -1.00 -23.71 6.12
N GLY A 188 -2.25 -23.22 6.17
CA GLY A 188 -2.60 -21.82 5.97
C GLY A 188 -3.08 -21.17 7.26
N TYR A 189 -2.58 -19.98 7.57
CA TYR A 189 -2.87 -19.28 8.83
C TYR A 189 -3.90 -18.17 8.55
N LEU A 190 -4.81 -17.88 9.48
CA LEU A 190 -6.06 -17.19 9.16
C LEU A 190 -6.42 -16.13 10.20
N LEU A 191 -6.69 -14.92 9.75
CA LEU A 191 -6.27 -13.79 10.53
C LEU A 191 -7.20 -12.58 10.49
N TYR A 192 -7.42 -12.02 11.67
CA TYR A 192 -8.00 -10.74 12.00
C TYR A 192 -9.42 -10.42 11.56
N TRP A 193 -10.13 -9.86 12.53
CA TRP A 193 -11.33 -9.08 12.37
C TRP A 193 -11.05 -7.90 11.44
N ILE A 194 -11.24 -8.16 10.16
CA ILE A 194 -11.27 -7.16 9.12
C ILE A 194 -12.22 -6.02 9.56
N ARG A 195 -11.67 -4.84 9.84
CA ARG A 195 -12.45 -3.60 9.82
C ARG A 195 -12.73 -3.28 8.36
N GLY A 196 -13.71 -3.96 7.77
CA GLY A 196 -14.36 -3.69 6.49
C GLY A 196 -13.50 -3.71 5.21
N THR A 197 -12.33 -3.07 5.21
CA THR A 197 -11.50 -2.77 4.03
C THR A 197 -10.01 -2.49 4.34
N SER A 198 -9.53 -2.66 5.58
CA SER A 198 -8.14 -2.32 5.97
C SER A 198 -7.52 -3.27 7.02
N LEU A 199 -6.18 -3.34 7.08
CA LEU A 199 -5.40 -4.07 8.10
C LEU A 199 -4.68 -3.10 9.04
N PRO A 200 -4.57 -3.37 10.35
CA PRO A 200 -3.68 -2.64 11.25
C PRO A 200 -2.25 -2.48 10.69
N ARG A 201 -1.64 -1.29 10.88
CA ARG A 201 -0.31 -0.95 10.34
C ARG A 201 0.78 -1.93 10.73
N GLU A 202 0.76 -2.39 11.99
CA GLU A 202 1.73 -3.33 12.54
C GLU A 202 1.82 -4.63 11.69
N PHE A 203 0.73 -5.01 11.01
CA PHE A 203 0.72 -6.18 10.14
C PHE A 203 1.40 -5.94 8.80
N ALA A 204 1.32 -4.73 8.25
CA ALA A 204 2.05 -4.42 7.03
C ALA A 204 3.55 -4.37 7.27
N GLU A 205 4.01 -3.94 8.45
CA GLU A 205 5.43 -4.02 8.82
C GLU A 205 5.90 -5.48 8.92
N ILE A 206 5.11 -6.36 9.55
CA ILE A 206 5.39 -7.80 9.58
C ILE A 206 5.39 -8.37 8.15
N TRP A 207 4.41 -8.01 7.32
CA TRP A 207 4.32 -8.45 5.93
C TRP A 207 5.51 -8.02 5.09
N ARG A 208 5.97 -6.77 5.26
CA ARG A 208 7.15 -6.22 4.60
C ARG A 208 8.42 -6.98 4.94
N VAL A 209 8.57 -7.38 6.20
CA VAL A 209 9.77 -8.08 6.69
C VAL A 209 9.75 -9.57 6.34
N TYR A 210 8.57 -10.21 6.39
CA TYR A 210 8.45 -11.67 6.38
C TYR A 210 7.61 -12.27 5.24
N GLY A 211 6.94 -11.45 4.43
CA GLY A 211 6.04 -11.88 3.35
C GLY A 211 6.71 -12.27 2.02
N ARG A 212 8.05 -12.34 2.00
CA ARG A 212 8.84 -12.77 0.83
C ARG A 212 8.84 -14.29 0.71
#